data_AF-A0A6P8H6J3-F1
#
_entry.id   AF-A0A6P8H6J3-F1
#
_cell.length_a   1.000
_cell.length_b   1.000
_cell.length_c   1.000
_cell.angle_alpha   90.00
_cell.angle_beta   90.00
_cell.angle_gamma   90.00
#
_symmetry.space_group_name_H-M   'P 1'
#
loop_
_entity.id
_entity.type
_entity.pdbx_description
1 polymer ?
#
loop_
_entity_poly.entity_id
_entity_poly.type
_entity_poly.pdbx_seq_one_letter_code
_entity_poly.pdbx_strand_id
1 'polypeptide(L)'
;MDLWEPLRDMLDRKFLTWVVILILGRLFFLILYTVWLCDCFFREFKMEIPCKDFTLYPEPKIMSAVWLVIVSITSVCLINFARQWHETSPLRSIFDNHLYRKKYFYELCFINILVIIYDLITIFAREFQVRTTVLYCAYILEHITSTALMLTLNFIPEFVQNVPQYNPKYCVYKITLLLYSIENYVLHALGTVVAAYRLVSVPTCSNTPENQNNTDCYDVLAVIMLFLLVSVLAIRLKVGEFFLAKFFEEDVNVLDPPSRKLRSD
;
A
#
# COMPACT_ATOMS: atom_id res chain seq x y z
N MET A 1 20.55 -40.85 4.15
CA MET A 1 20.55 -40.01 2.94
C MET A 1 19.13 -39.54 2.76
N ASP A 2 18.82 -38.37 3.30
CA ASP A 2 17.44 -37.93 3.48
C ASP A 2 16.83 -37.48 2.16
N LEU A 3 15.81 -38.22 1.70
CA LEU A 3 14.96 -37.90 0.56
C LEU A 3 14.29 -36.51 0.67
N TRP A 4 14.38 -35.89 1.85
CA TRP A 4 13.74 -34.63 2.22
C TRP A 4 14.51 -33.39 1.76
N GLU A 5 15.85 -33.44 1.68
CA GLU A 5 16.68 -32.34 1.20
C GLU A 5 16.42 -31.98 -0.28
N PRO A 6 16.40 -32.94 -1.24
CA PRO A 6 16.13 -32.62 -2.64
C PRO A 6 14.68 -32.15 -2.88
N LEU A 7 13.73 -32.58 -2.06
CA LEU A 7 12.34 -32.12 -2.13
C LEU A 7 12.23 -30.66 -1.66
N ARG A 8 12.93 -30.30 -0.58
CA ARG A 8 12.99 -28.93 -0.04
C ARG A 8 13.65 -27.98 -1.04
N ASP A 9 14.78 -28.36 -1.64
CA ASP A 9 15.47 -27.56 -2.65
C ASP A 9 14.64 -27.33 -3.91
N MET A 10 13.88 -28.34 -4.36
CA MET A 10 12.93 -28.17 -5.46
C MET A 10 11.79 -27.21 -5.10
N LEU A 11 11.25 -27.31 -3.88
CA LEU A 11 10.17 -26.44 -3.42
C LEU A 11 10.65 -24.99 -3.30
N ASP A 12 11.86 -24.79 -2.78
CA ASP A 12 12.52 -23.50 -2.63
C ASP A 12 12.80 -22.84 -3.99
N ARG A 13 13.30 -23.61 -4.97
CA ARG A 13 13.57 -23.08 -6.30
C ARG A 13 12.27 -22.70 -7.02
N LYS A 14 11.22 -23.51 -6.91
CA LYS A 14 9.89 -23.19 -7.45
C LYS A 14 9.30 -21.95 -6.78
N PHE A 15 9.40 -21.84 -5.46
CA PHE A 15 8.93 -20.67 -4.71
C PHE A 15 9.65 -19.40 -5.16
N LEU A 16 10.98 -19.44 -5.28
CA LEU A 16 11.77 -18.31 -5.77
C LEU A 16 11.33 -17.86 -7.17
N THR A 17 11.14 -18.80 -8.10
CA THR A 17 10.66 -18.49 -9.45
C THR A 17 9.28 -17.83 -9.42
N TRP A 18 8.37 -18.34 -8.59
CA TRP A 18 7.03 -17.73 -8.41
C TRP A 18 7.12 -16.30 -7.88
N VAL A 19 7.95 -16.04 -6.88
CA VAL A 19 8.13 -14.69 -6.33
C VAL A 19 8.71 -13.74 -7.37
N VAL A 20 9.69 -14.17 -8.17
CA VAL A 20 10.25 -13.37 -9.27
C VAL A 20 9.17 -13.03 -10.31
N ILE A 21 8.31 -13.98 -10.67
CA ILE A 21 7.19 -13.73 -11.58
C ILE A 21 6.23 -12.69 -10.98
N LEU A 22 5.92 -12.77 -9.67
CA LEU A 22 5.08 -11.79 -9.00
C LEU A 22 5.70 -10.40 -9.02
N ILE A 23 7.01 -10.27 -8.79
CA ILE A 23 7.75 -9.00 -8.85
C ILE A 23 7.68 -8.38 -10.25
N LEU A 24 7.95 -9.18 -11.29
CA LEU A 24 7.88 -8.72 -12.68
C LEU A 24 6.44 -8.31 -13.06
N GLY A 25 5.45 -9.08 -12.63
CA GLY A 25 4.04 -8.76 -12.81
C GLY A 25 3.68 -7.43 -12.15
N ARG A 26 4.08 -7.22 -10.90
CA ARG A 26 3.88 -5.96 -10.17
C ARG A 26 4.46 -4.75 -10.91
N LEU A 27 5.70 -4.84 -11.37
CA LEU A 27 6.33 -3.78 -12.17
C LEU A 27 5.55 -3.50 -13.47
N PHE A 28 5.19 -4.55 -14.20
CA PHE A 28 4.43 -4.41 -15.44
C PHE A 28 3.08 -3.72 -15.21
N PHE A 29 2.31 -4.16 -14.21
CA PHE A 29 1.02 -3.56 -13.93
C PHE A 29 1.12 -2.15 -13.32
N LEU A 30 2.17 -1.85 -12.54
CA LEU A 30 2.43 -0.49 -12.06
C LEU A 30 2.64 0.48 -13.24
N ILE A 31 3.38 0.04 -14.27
CA ILE A 31 3.58 0.83 -15.49
C ILE A 31 2.24 1.05 -16.19
N LEU A 32 1.43 0.00 -16.37
CA LEU A 32 0.10 0.14 -16.97
C LEU A 32 -0.79 1.11 -16.19
N TYR A 33 -0.83 0.96 -14.87
CA TYR A 33 -1.57 1.85 -13.97
C TYR A 33 -1.15 3.31 -14.14
N THR A 34 0.15 3.56 -14.17
CA THR A 34 0.73 4.90 -14.33
C THR A 34 0.36 5.50 -15.69
N VAL A 35 0.47 4.72 -16.77
CA VAL A 35 0.07 5.14 -18.12
C VAL A 35 -1.41 5.52 -18.15
N TRP A 36 -2.28 4.68 -17.58
CA TRP A 36 -3.71 4.95 -17.52
C TRP A 36 -4.01 6.23 -16.75
N LEU A 37 -3.45 6.40 -15.55
CA LEU A 37 -3.73 7.55 -14.71
C LEU A 37 -3.18 8.85 -15.32
N CYS A 38 -1.98 8.82 -15.89
CA CYS A 38 -1.41 9.97 -16.60
C CYS A 38 -2.24 10.35 -17.83
N ASP A 39 -2.64 9.39 -18.68
CA ASP A 39 -3.45 9.67 -19.87
C ASP A 39 -4.80 10.28 -19.50
N CYS A 40 -5.47 9.72 -18.49
CA CYS A 40 -6.72 10.27 -17.96
C CYS A 40 -6.56 11.70 -17.43
N PHE A 41 -5.48 11.95 -16.68
CA PHE A 41 -5.19 13.28 -16.15
C PHE A 41 -4.93 14.30 -17.26
N PHE A 42 -4.05 14.00 -18.22
CA PHE A 42 -3.68 14.93 -19.28
C PHE A 42 -4.78 15.17 -20.32
N ARG A 43 -5.60 14.17 -20.63
CA ARG A 43 -6.65 14.30 -21.65
C ARG A 43 -7.91 14.96 -21.12
N GLU A 44 -8.40 14.51 -19.98
CA GLU A 44 -9.74 14.88 -19.51
C GLU A 44 -9.72 15.84 -18.32
N PHE A 45 -8.53 16.17 -17.76
CA PHE A 45 -8.39 16.83 -16.46
C PHE A 45 -9.27 16.16 -15.38
N LYS A 46 -9.46 14.85 -15.51
CA LYS A 46 -10.30 14.00 -14.68
C LYS A 46 -9.47 12.83 -14.19
N MET A 47 -9.61 12.49 -12.91
CA MET A 47 -8.77 11.46 -12.27
C MET A 47 -9.54 10.14 -12.05
N GLU A 48 -8.93 9.03 -12.50
CA GLU A 48 -9.30 7.62 -12.32
C GLU A 48 -10.70 7.22 -12.83
N ILE A 49 -11.75 7.60 -12.12
CA ILE A 49 -13.07 6.95 -12.26
C ILE A 49 -13.97 7.59 -13.33
N PRO A 50 -13.93 8.92 -13.59
CA PRO A 50 -14.71 9.52 -14.66
C PRO A 50 -13.99 9.50 -16.02
N CYS A 51 -12.80 8.89 -16.12
CA CYS A 51 -12.08 8.70 -17.37
C CYS A 51 -12.86 7.71 -18.25
N LYS A 52 -13.43 8.20 -19.35
CA LYS A 52 -14.29 7.41 -20.24
C LYS A 52 -13.56 6.99 -21.51
N ASP A 53 -12.55 7.75 -21.94
CA ASP A 53 -12.00 7.64 -23.30
C ASP A 53 -10.58 7.03 -23.36
N PHE A 54 -10.23 6.20 -22.37
CA PHE A 54 -8.95 5.48 -22.37
C PHE A 54 -8.95 4.35 -23.42
N THR A 55 -7.98 4.38 -24.34
CA THR A 55 -7.97 3.49 -25.53
C THR A 55 -6.71 2.64 -25.69
N LEU A 56 -5.65 2.85 -24.88
CA LEU A 56 -4.39 2.10 -25.07
C LEU A 56 -4.52 0.61 -24.75
N TYR A 57 -5.35 0.23 -23.78
CA TYR A 57 -5.61 -1.17 -23.47
C TYR A 57 -6.99 -1.34 -22.81
N PRO A 58 -7.61 -2.54 -22.93
CA PRO A 58 -8.96 -2.77 -22.41
C PRO A 58 -8.98 -2.84 -20.88
N GLU A 59 -10.08 -2.37 -20.30
CA GLU A 59 -10.44 -2.59 -18.89
C GLU A 59 -9.39 -2.18 -17.84
N PRO A 60 -8.94 -0.90 -17.83
CA PRO A 60 -7.87 -0.48 -16.93
C PRO A 60 -8.20 -0.67 -15.44
N LYS A 61 -9.46 -0.48 -15.04
CA LYS A 61 -9.91 -0.71 -13.65
C LYS A 61 -9.69 -2.17 -13.21
N ILE A 62 -9.93 -3.14 -14.09
CA ILE A 62 -9.75 -4.57 -13.77
C ILE A 62 -8.26 -4.90 -13.68
N MET A 63 -7.44 -4.37 -14.59
CA MET A 63 -5.98 -4.56 -14.55
C MET A 63 -5.38 -3.99 -13.26
N SER A 64 -5.83 -2.80 -12.84
CA SER A 64 -5.45 -2.20 -11.55
C SER A 64 -5.88 -3.05 -10.36
N ALA A 65 -7.08 -3.64 -10.40
CA ALA A 65 -7.52 -4.56 -9.35
C ALA A 65 -6.67 -5.84 -9.28
N VAL A 66 -6.35 -6.42 -10.44
CA VAL A 66 -5.46 -7.61 -10.53
C VAL A 66 -4.09 -7.29 -9.94
N TRP A 67 -3.53 -6.12 -10.26
CA TRP A 67 -2.27 -5.65 -9.67
C TRP A 67 -2.32 -5.61 -8.14
N LEU A 68 -3.33 -4.96 -7.56
CA LEU A 68 -3.51 -4.87 -6.11
C LEU A 68 -3.68 -6.24 -5.45
N VAL A 69 -4.34 -7.19 -6.14
CA VAL A 69 -4.41 -8.59 -5.69
C VAL A 69 -3.04 -9.26 -5.70
N ILE A 70 -2.22 -9.04 -6.74
CA ILE A 70 -0.84 -9.56 -6.80
C ILE A 70 0.01 -8.97 -5.66
N VAL A 71 -0.12 -7.67 -5.38
CA VAL A 71 0.54 -7.02 -4.23
C VAL A 71 0.11 -7.69 -2.93
N SER A 72 -1.19 -7.91 -2.74
CA SER A 72 -1.75 -8.56 -1.54
C SER A 72 -1.24 -9.99 -1.36
N ILE A 73 -1.21 -10.79 -2.44
CA ILE A 73 -0.65 -12.14 -2.43
C ILE A 73 0.84 -12.09 -2.05
N THR A 74 1.59 -11.15 -2.61
CA THR A 74 3.01 -10.96 -2.29
C THR A 74 3.21 -10.63 -0.81
N SER A 75 2.34 -9.78 -0.23
CA SER A 75 2.35 -9.48 1.21
C SER A 75 2.15 -10.73 2.06
N VAL A 76 1.14 -11.54 1.73
CA VAL A 76 0.86 -12.79 2.46
C VAL A 76 2.01 -13.79 2.31
N CYS A 77 2.60 -13.91 1.12
CA CYS A 77 3.77 -14.74 0.89
C CYS A 77 4.96 -14.32 1.76
N LEU A 78 5.25 -13.02 1.83
CA LEU A 78 6.33 -12.49 2.68
C LEU A 78 6.05 -12.69 4.17
N ILE A 79 4.82 -12.48 4.63
CA ILE A 79 4.43 -12.76 6.02
C ILE A 79 4.64 -14.25 6.34
N ASN A 80 4.20 -15.15 5.45
CA ASN A 80 4.38 -16.59 5.65
C ASN A 80 5.85 -17.00 5.62
N PHE A 81 6.64 -16.38 4.73
CA PHE A 81 8.08 -16.58 4.67
C PHE A 81 8.76 -16.12 5.97
N ALA A 82 8.37 -14.96 6.51
CA ALA A 82 8.81 -14.44 7.81
C ALA A 82 8.54 -15.44 8.94
N ARG A 83 7.37 -16.07 8.93
CA ARG A 83 6.95 -17.01 9.96
C ARG A 83 7.74 -18.31 9.93
N GLN A 84 8.04 -18.83 8.74
CA GLN A 84 8.74 -20.11 8.60
C GLN A 84 10.21 -20.05 9.03
N TRP A 85 10.81 -18.87 8.99
CA TRP A 85 12.22 -18.67 9.33
C TRP A 85 12.52 -18.54 10.84
N HIS A 86 11.50 -18.29 11.67
CA HIS A 86 11.67 -18.25 13.12
C HIS A 86 11.16 -19.54 13.77
N GLU A 87 12.08 -20.34 14.34
CA GLU A 87 11.79 -21.60 15.04
C GLU A 87 10.86 -21.42 16.27
N THR A 88 10.82 -20.22 16.87
CA THR A 88 9.94 -19.88 17.99
C THR A 88 8.79 -19.01 17.52
N SER A 89 7.55 -19.50 17.66
CA SER A 89 6.28 -18.85 17.26
C SER A 89 6.29 -17.31 17.35
N PRO A 90 6.65 -16.61 16.26
CA PRO A 90 6.98 -15.19 16.32
C PRO A 90 5.76 -14.34 16.61
N LEU A 91 4.56 -14.78 16.20
CA LEU A 91 3.30 -14.10 16.49
C LEU A 91 3.00 -14.00 17.98
N ARG A 92 3.34 -15.02 18.78
CA ARG A 92 3.06 -14.99 20.21
C ARG A 92 3.91 -13.93 20.89
N SER A 93 5.18 -13.80 20.51
CA SER A 93 6.05 -12.70 20.97
C SER A 93 5.58 -11.32 20.49
N ILE A 94 5.08 -11.20 19.25
CA ILE A 94 4.49 -9.96 18.71
C ILE A 94 3.27 -9.50 19.53
N PHE A 95 2.38 -10.42 19.91
CA PHE A 95 1.23 -10.12 20.76
C PHE A 95 1.60 -9.94 22.24
N ASP A 96 2.56 -10.73 22.75
CA ASP A 96 3.02 -10.70 24.15
C ASP A 96 3.84 -9.44 24.45
N ASN A 97 4.58 -8.87 23.48
CA ASN A 97 5.34 -7.62 23.62
C ASN A 97 4.47 -6.35 23.61
N HIS A 98 3.20 -6.47 23.98
CA HIS A 98 2.29 -5.35 24.15
C HIS A 98 2.21 -4.46 22.89
N LEU A 99 1.92 -5.06 21.74
CA LEU A 99 1.66 -4.34 20.48
C LEU A 99 0.66 -3.18 20.67
N TYR A 100 -0.36 -3.43 21.48
CA TYR A 100 -1.39 -2.47 21.89
C TYR A 100 -0.88 -1.37 22.83
N ARG A 101 0.34 -1.43 23.38
CA ARG A 101 0.92 -0.32 24.16
C ARG A 101 1.70 0.64 23.27
N LYS A 102 1.94 0.28 22.01
CA LYS A 102 2.70 1.12 21.07
C LYS A 102 1.78 2.13 20.40
N LYS A 103 2.12 3.42 20.54
CA LYS A 103 1.32 4.54 19.99
C LYS A 103 1.12 4.42 18.47
N TYR A 104 2.15 3.98 17.74
CA TYR A 104 2.10 3.84 16.28
C TYR A 104 1.14 2.75 15.81
N PHE A 105 0.88 1.72 16.63
CA PHE A 105 -0.07 0.67 16.26
C PHE A 105 -1.48 1.26 16.12
N TYR A 106 -1.90 2.07 17.10
CA TYR A 106 -3.18 2.76 17.04
C TYR A 106 -3.24 3.78 15.91
N GLU A 107 -2.15 4.49 15.64
CA GLU A 107 -2.08 5.44 14.52
C GLU A 107 -2.27 4.74 13.16
N LEU A 108 -1.55 3.64 12.92
CA LEU A 108 -1.70 2.83 11.70
C LEU A 108 -3.09 2.22 11.56
N CYS A 109 -3.68 1.72 12.65
CA CYS A 109 -5.05 1.20 12.65
C CYS A 109 -6.07 2.30 12.36
N PHE A 110 -5.93 3.47 13.00
CA PHE A 110 -6.82 4.60 12.79
C PHE A 110 -6.78 5.10 11.34
N ILE A 111 -5.59 5.30 10.79
CA ILE A 111 -5.43 5.72 9.39
C ILE A 111 -5.99 4.65 8.44
N ASN A 112 -5.76 3.35 8.70
CA ASN A 112 -6.39 2.28 7.89
C ASN A 112 -7.92 2.34 7.92
N ILE A 113 -8.52 2.58 9.09
CA ILE A 113 -9.98 2.70 9.20
C ILE A 113 -10.47 3.88 8.35
N LEU A 114 -9.79 5.03 8.38
CA LEU A 114 -10.15 6.17 7.53
C LEU A 114 -10.05 5.85 6.04
N VAL A 115 -9.02 5.12 5.62
CA VAL A 115 -8.85 4.67 4.23
C VAL A 115 -9.96 3.72 3.82
N ILE A 116 -10.31 2.74 4.66
CA ILE A 116 -11.43 1.82 4.39
C ILE A 116 -12.75 2.59 4.29
N ILE A 117 -12.98 3.58 5.16
CA ILE A 117 -14.16 4.44 5.10
C ILE A 117 -14.21 5.21 3.77
N TYR A 118 -13.09 5.77 3.32
CA TYR A 118 -13.00 6.44 2.02
C TYR A 118 -13.39 5.53 0.85
N ASP A 119 -12.85 4.32 0.83
CA ASP A 119 -13.10 3.33 -0.21
C ASP A 119 -14.58 2.91 -0.20
N LEU A 120 -15.16 2.67 0.98
CA LEU A 120 -16.57 2.34 1.15
C LEU A 120 -17.50 3.46 0.68
N ILE A 121 -17.25 4.70 1.10
CA ILE A 121 -18.04 5.87 0.65
C ILE A 121 -17.99 5.97 -0.87
N THR A 122 -16.81 5.75 -1.48
CA THR A 122 -16.66 5.82 -2.93
C THR A 122 -17.43 4.71 -3.66
N ILE A 123 -17.49 3.51 -3.10
CA ILE A 123 -18.33 2.42 -3.61
C ILE A 123 -19.82 2.81 -3.57
N PHE A 124 -20.30 3.30 -2.42
CA PHE A 124 -21.71 3.62 -2.22
C PHE A 124 -22.17 4.84 -3.04
N ALA A 125 -21.30 5.85 -3.22
CA ALA A 125 -21.64 7.07 -3.94
C ALA A 125 -21.75 6.90 -5.47
N ARG A 126 -21.25 5.79 -6.05
CA ARG A 126 -21.15 5.60 -7.51
C ARG A 126 -22.07 4.51 -8.08
N GLU A 127 -23.20 4.27 -7.41
CA GLU A 127 -24.26 3.37 -7.90
C GLU A 127 -23.74 2.00 -8.39
N PHE A 128 -22.93 1.32 -7.58
CA PHE A 128 -22.55 -0.09 -7.78
C PHE A 128 -22.05 -0.47 -9.19
N GLN A 129 -21.27 0.40 -9.84
CA GLN A 129 -20.52 -0.04 -11.03
C GLN A 129 -19.55 -1.15 -10.64
N VAL A 130 -19.84 -2.40 -11.04
CA VAL A 130 -19.11 -3.62 -10.66
C VAL A 130 -17.59 -3.45 -10.75
N ARG A 131 -17.10 -2.84 -11.84
CA ARG A 131 -15.65 -2.62 -12.07
C ARG A 131 -15.03 -1.66 -11.05
N THR A 132 -15.76 -0.61 -10.69
CA THR A 132 -15.33 0.35 -9.66
C THR A 132 -15.34 -0.33 -8.29
N THR A 133 -16.38 -1.10 -7.98
CA THR A 133 -16.45 -1.88 -6.73
C THR A 133 -15.28 -2.86 -6.60
N VAL A 134 -14.98 -3.63 -7.65
CA VAL A 134 -13.87 -4.59 -7.66
C VAL A 134 -12.52 -3.91 -7.39
N LEU A 135 -12.28 -2.75 -8.00
CA LEU A 135 -11.06 -1.97 -7.77
C LEU A 135 -10.92 -1.52 -6.31
N TYR A 136 -11.99 -0.95 -5.74
CA TYR A 136 -11.96 -0.47 -4.35
C TYR A 136 -11.87 -1.62 -3.33
N CYS A 137 -12.51 -2.76 -3.59
CA CYS A 137 -12.30 -3.96 -2.78
C CYS A 137 -10.85 -4.42 -2.83
N ALA A 138 -10.18 -4.33 -3.99
CA ALA A 138 -8.77 -4.68 -4.11
C ALA A 138 -7.86 -3.68 -3.37
N TYR A 139 -8.20 -2.39 -3.35
CA TYR A 139 -7.51 -1.38 -2.52
C TYR A 139 -7.61 -1.69 -1.03
N ILE A 140 -8.82 -2.00 -0.54
CA ILE A 140 -9.02 -2.40 0.86
C ILE A 140 -8.17 -3.62 1.20
N LEU A 141 -8.16 -4.64 0.34
CA LEU A 141 -7.38 -5.86 0.54
C LEU A 141 -5.88 -5.56 0.60
N GLU A 142 -5.38 -4.72 -0.31
CA GLU A 142 -3.98 -4.31 -0.35
C GLU A 142 -3.59 -3.51 0.89
N HIS A 143 -4.40 -2.55 1.33
CA HIS A 143 -4.14 -1.77 2.54
C HIS A 143 -4.04 -2.66 3.80
N ILE A 144 -4.96 -3.61 3.96
CA ILE A 144 -4.97 -4.54 5.08
C ILE A 144 -3.71 -5.43 5.06
N THR A 145 -3.39 -6.01 3.90
CA THR A 145 -2.28 -6.96 3.78
C THR A 145 -0.91 -6.27 3.87
N SER A 146 -0.74 -5.11 3.25
CA SER A 146 0.46 -4.27 3.36
C SER A 146 0.70 -3.82 4.81
N THR A 147 -0.35 -3.40 5.52
CA THR A 147 -0.24 -3.03 6.95
C THR A 147 0.15 -4.22 7.82
N ALA A 148 -0.46 -5.39 7.59
CA ALA A 148 -0.11 -6.61 8.29
C ALA A 148 1.37 -7.01 8.04
N LEU A 149 1.86 -6.82 6.81
CA LEU A 149 3.26 -7.04 6.47
C LEU A 149 4.18 -6.06 7.21
N MET A 150 3.85 -4.76 7.24
CA MET A 150 4.62 -3.76 7.97
C MET A 150 4.75 -4.10 9.45
N LEU A 151 3.65 -4.47 10.10
CA LEU A 151 3.68 -4.92 11.50
C LEU A 151 4.57 -6.15 11.65
N THR A 152 4.38 -7.15 10.80
CA THR A 152 5.18 -8.38 10.82
C THR A 152 6.68 -8.08 10.71
N LEU A 153 7.10 -7.26 9.75
CA LEU A 153 8.52 -6.93 9.53
C LEU A 153 9.09 -5.96 10.58
N ASN A 154 8.24 -5.16 11.23
CA ASN A 154 8.69 -4.28 12.29
C ASN A 154 9.02 -5.06 13.57
N PHE A 155 8.19 -6.05 13.93
CA PHE A 155 8.34 -6.81 15.18
C PHE A 155 9.13 -8.12 15.07
N ILE A 156 9.47 -8.55 13.86
CA ILE A 156 10.37 -9.68 13.62
C ILE A 156 11.72 -9.08 13.15
N PRO A 157 12.59 -8.62 14.08
CA PRO A 157 13.78 -7.86 13.73
C PRO A 157 14.90 -8.69 13.11
N GLU A 158 14.82 -10.01 13.00
CA GLU A 158 15.97 -10.84 12.59
C GLU A 158 15.65 -11.76 11.41
N PHE A 159 15.15 -11.18 10.32
CA PHE A 159 14.98 -11.91 9.06
C PHE A 159 16.33 -12.36 8.46
N VAL A 160 17.44 -11.70 8.83
CA VAL A 160 18.68 -11.67 8.02
C VAL A 160 19.96 -11.95 8.77
N GLN A 161 19.99 -11.94 10.11
CA GLN A 161 21.24 -12.17 10.84
C GLN A 161 21.93 -13.50 10.49
N ASN A 162 21.17 -14.47 9.97
CA ASN A 162 21.68 -15.81 9.60
C ASN A 162 21.65 -16.10 8.09
N VAL A 163 21.32 -15.13 7.21
CA VAL A 163 21.25 -15.35 5.76
C VAL A 163 22.48 -14.76 5.06
N PRO A 164 23.27 -15.57 4.32
CA PRO A 164 24.37 -15.01 3.57
C PRO A 164 23.88 -14.02 2.51
N GLN A 165 24.53 -12.86 2.40
CA GLN A 165 24.16 -11.79 1.45
C GLN A 165 24.14 -12.25 -0.02
N TYR A 166 24.88 -13.31 -0.36
CA TYR A 166 24.92 -13.91 -1.69
C TYR A 166 23.76 -14.89 -1.97
N ASN A 167 22.85 -15.11 -1.01
CA ASN A 167 21.69 -15.97 -1.19
C ASN A 167 20.66 -15.30 -2.12
N PRO A 168 20.22 -15.94 -3.21
CA PRO A 168 19.23 -15.34 -4.12
C PRO A 168 17.89 -15.00 -3.44
N LYS A 169 17.51 -15.72 -2.36
CA LYS A 169 16.32 -15.39 -1.58
C LYS A 169 16.43 -14.02 -0.89
N TYR A 170 17.63 -13.66 -0.44
CA TYR A 170 17.91 -12.36 0.18
C TYR A 170 17.79 -11.22 -0.83
N CYS A 171 18.39 -11.39 -2.02
CA CYS A 171 18.25 -10.41 -3.10
C CYS A 171 16.79 -10.20 -3.51
N VAL A 172 16.03 -11.29 -3.66
CA VAL A 172 14.60 -11.21 -4.01
C VAL A 172 13.79 -10.52 -2.92
N TYR A 173 14.08 -10.79 -1.64
CA TYR A 173 13.48 -10.09 -0.52
C TYR A 173 13.75 -8.57 -0.59
N LYS A 174 15.01 -8.16 -0.73
CA LYS A 174 15.40 -6.74 -0.88
C LYS A 174 14.71 -6.06 -2.07
N ILE A 175 14.73 -6.69 -3.24
CA ILE A 175 14.05 -6.17 -4.44
C ILE A 175 12.55 -5.99 -4.16
N THR A 176 11.93 -6.92 -3.43
CA THR A 176 10.51 -6.83 -3.10
C THR A 176 10.22 -5.64 -2.15
N LEU A 177 11.06 -5.40 -1.14
CA LEU A 177 10.93 -4.23 -0.26
C LEU A 177 11.07 -2.92 -1.05
N LEU A 178 12.08 -2.85 -1.93
CA LEU A 178 12.28 -1.69 -2.78
C LEU A 178 11.06 -1.45 -3.69
N LEU A 179 10.50 -2.51 -4.25
CA LEU A 179 9.31 -2.41 -5.10
C LEU A 179 8.09 -1.90 -4.33
N TYR A 180 7.85 -2.36 -3.09
CA TYR A 180 6.82 -1.79 -2.23
C TYR A 180 7.01 -0.28 -2.02
N SER A 181 8.26 0.15 -1.81
CA SER A 181 8.57 1.56 -1.65
C SER A 181 8.24 2.36 -2.91
N ILE A 182 8.71 1.89 -4.08
CA ILE A 182 8.46 2.53 -5.38
C ILE A 182 6.96 2.63 -5.68
N GLU A 183 6.21 1.53 -5.56
CA GLU A 183 4.76 1.51 -5.83
C GLU A 183 4.02 2.54 -4.97
N ASN A 184 4.34 2.61 -3.67
CA ASN A 184 3.67 3.52 -2.76
C ASN A 184 4.07 4.99 -3.01
N TYR A 185 5.32 5.27 -3.38
CA TYR A 185 5.72 6.61 -3.80
C TYR A 185 5.05 7.04 -5.10
N VAL A 186 4.92 6.14 -6.09
CA VAL A 186 4.20 6.42 -7.33
C VAL A 186 2.73 6.74 -7.04
N LEU A 187 2.05 5.90 -6.25
CA LEU A 187 0.66 6.15 -5.86
C LEU A 187 0.51 7.45 -5.06
N HIS A 188 1.45 7.75 -4.15
CA HIS A 188 1.46 9.00 -3.41
C HIS A 188 1.63 10.22 -4.33
N ALA A 189 2.59 10.18 -5.25
CA ALA A 189 2.86 11.27 -6.18
C ALA A 189 1.66 11.54 -7.10
N LEU A 190 1.14 10.49 -7.75
CA LEU A 190 -0.02 10.57 -8.62
C LEU A 190 -1.25 11.05 -7.84
N GLY A 191 -1.51 10.47 -6.68
CA GLY A 191 -2.62 10.86 -5.82
C GLY A 191 -2.49 12.29 -5.26
N THR A 192 -1.28 12.79 -5.05
CA THR A 192 -1.05 14.19 -4.65
C THR A 192 -1.45 15.15 -5.77
N VAL A 193 -1.15 14.81 -7.02
CA VAL A 193 -1.63 15.58 -8.19
C VAL A 193 -3.16 15.56 -8.22
N VAL A 194 -3.81 14.42 -7.93
CA VAL A 194 -5.29 14.34 -7.82
C VAL A 194 -5.80 15.29 -6.74
N ALA A 195 -5.22 15.25 -5.54
CA ALA A 195 -5.66 16.02 -4.39
C ALA A 195 -5.48 17.52 -4.60
N ALA A 196 -4.34 17.93 -5.15
CA ALA A 196 -4.07 19.33 -5.50
C ALA A 196 -5.07 19.84 -6.53
N TYR A 197 -5.36 19.05 -7.57
CA TYR A 197 -6.38 19.40 -8.56
C TYR A 197 -7.77 19.54 -7.92
N ARG A 198 -8.20 18.56 -7.11
CA ARG A 198 -9.50 18.64 -6.42
C ARG A 198 -9.63 19.85 -5.52
N LEU A 199 -8.54 20.27 -4.88
CA LEU A 199 -8.49 21.45 -4.03
C LEU A 199 -8.69 22.74 -4.83
N VAL A 200 -8.09 22.86 -6.02
CA VAL A 200 -8.24 24.05 -6.88
C VAL A 200 -9.49 24.02 -7.75
N SER A 201 -10.07 22.84 -8.00
CA SER A 201 -11.24 22.65 -8.86
C SER A 201 -12.57 22.66 -8.10
N VAL A 202 -12.56 22.83 -6.76
CA VAL A 202 -13.82 23.03 -6.02
C VAL A 202 -14.47 24.29 -6.60
N PRO A 203 -15.69 24.20 -7.16
CA PRO A 203 -16.34 25.37 -7.73
C PRO A 203 -16.44 26.45 -6.65
N THR A 204 -15.65 27.51 -6.78
CA THR A 204 -15.89 28.78 -6.10
C THR A 204 -17.29 29.19 -6.50
N CYS A 205 -18.21 29.23 -5.54
CA CYS A 205 -19.63 29.42 -5.77
C CYS A 205 -19.86 30.54 -6.79
N SER A 206 -20.33 30.14 -7.98
CA SER A 206 -20.78 31.08 -8.99
C SER A 206 -21.93 31.85 -8.37
N ASN A 207 -21.73 33.15 -8.13
CA ASN A 207 -22.76 34.08 -7.71
C ASN A 207 -23.89 34.12 -8.75
N THR A 208 -24.89 33.23 -8.60
CA THR A 208 -26.23 33.51 -9.10
C THR A 208 -26.99 34.29 -8.02
N PRO A 209 -27.84 35.27 -8.37
CA PRO A 209 -28.39 36.24 -7.42
C PRO A 209 -29.34 35.65 -6.37
N GLU A 210 -29.67 34.36 -6.43
CA GLU A 210 -30.70 33.74 -5.58
C GLU A 210 -30.20 33.16 -4.25
N ASN A 211 -28.89 33.03 -4.01
CA ASN A 211 -28.34 32.39 -2.81
C ASN A 211 -27.60 33.36 -1.86
N GLN A 212 -28.20 34.50 -1.56
CA GLN A 212 -27.62 35.48 -0.62
C GLN A 212 -27.75 35.12 0.88
N ASN A 213 -28.33 33.97 1.25
CA ASN A 213 -28.62 33.67 2.66
C ASN A 213 -28.02 32.38 3.24
N ASN A 214 -27.14 31.68 2.53
CA ASN A 214 -26.42 30.54 3.09
C ASN A 214 -24.92 30.87 3.20
N THR A 215 -24.52 31.32 4.38
CA THR A 215 -23.12 31.32 4.82
C THR A 215 -22.57 29.89 4.77
N ASP A 216 -21.41 29.75 4.13
CA ASP A 216 -20.61 28.53 3.92
C ASP A 216 -21.08 27.62 2.77
N CYS A 217 -20.89 28.12 1.55
CA CYS A 217 -20.98 27.37 0.31
C CYS A 217 -19.72 26.47 0.12
N TYR A 218 -19.53 25.52 1.04
CA TYR A 218 -18.63 24.39 0.86
C TYR A 218 -19.47 23.12 0.95
N ASP A 219 -19.45 22.30 -0.09
CA ASP A 219 -20.04 20.96 0.01
C ASP A 219 -19.23 20.18 1.06
N VAL A 220 -19.81 20.02 2.25
CA VAL A 220 -19.20 19.36 3.40
C VAL A 220 -18.70 17.97 3.01
N LEU A 221 -19.42 17.29 2.11
CA LEU A 221 -19.01 15.99 1.59
C LEU A 221 -17.72 16.08 0.77
N ALA A 222 -17.57 17.11 -0.09
CA ALA A 222 -16.36 17.30 -0.88
C ALA A 222 -15.13 17.58 0.01
N VAL A 223 -15.30 18.36 1.07
CA VAL A 223 -14.23 18.64 2.06
C VAL A 223 -13.85 17.37 2.82
N ILE A 224 -14.84 16.59 3.28
CA ILE A 224 -14.59 15.30 3.96
C ILE A 224 -13.85 14.34 3.01
N MET A 225 -14.29 14.22 1.76
CA MET A 225 -13.65 13.36 0.75
C MET A 225 -12.22 13.80 0.42
N LEU A 226 -11.93 15.11 0.47
CA LEU A 226 -10.58 15.62 0.30
C LEU A 226 -9.69 15.27 1.50
N PHE A 227 -10.19 15.43 2.73
CA PHE A 227 -9.46 15.05 3.94
C PHE A 227 -9.16 13.55 4.00
N LEU A 228 -10.15 12.72 3.64
CA LEU A 228 -9.98 11.29 3.52
C LEU A 228 -8.96 10.91 2.43
N LEU A 229 -9.01 11.56 1.26
CA LEU A 229 -8.00 11.37 0.22
C LEU A 229 -6.60 11.72 0.73
N VAL A 230 -6.42 12.85 1.42
CA VAL A 230 -5.12 13.23 2.02
C VAL A 230 -4.66 12.18 3.03
N SER A 231 -5.57 11.57 3.79
CA SER A 231 -5.25 10.47 4.71
C SER A 231 -4.75 9.23 3.96
N VAL A 232 -5.36 8.88 2.82
CA VAL A 232 -4.85 7.83 1.90
C VAL A 232 -3.45 8.18 1.40
N LEU A 233 -3.19 9.43 1.01
CA LEU A 233 -1.86 9.83 0.55
C LEU A 233 -0.81 9.75 1.66
N ALA A 234 -1.18 10.15 2.89
CA ALA A 234 -0.31 10.04 4.05
C ALA A 234 0.04 8.58 4.35
N ILE A 235 -0.92 7.63 4.25
CA ILE A 235 -0.61 6.21 4.43
C ILE A 235 0.35 5.72 3.35
N ARG A 236 0.13 6.08 2.08
CA ARG A 236 1.04 5.70 0.98
C ARG A 236 2.46 6.18 1.23
N LEU A 237 2.62 7.44 1.65
CA LEU A 237 3.94 7.97 2.00
C LEU A 237 4.60 7.16 3.14
N LYS A 238 3.85 6.92 4.23
CA LYS A 238 4.35 6.16 5.38
C LYS A 238 4.75 4.73 5.05
N VAL A 239 3.95 4.06 4.23
CA VAL A 239 4.26 2.71 3.73
C VAL A 239 5.55 2.75 2.90
N GLY A 240 5.67 3.73 1.99
CA GLY A 240 6.84 3.92 1.14
C GLY A 240 8.13 4.14 1.95
N GLU A 241 8.08 5.03 2.95
CA GLU A 241 9.18 5.31 3.88
C GLU A 241 9.58 4.06 4.68
N PHE A 242 8.59 3.32 5.20
CA PHE A 242 8.84 2.13 6.01
C PHE A 242 9.61 1.05 5.24
N PHE A 243 9.15 0.71 4.04
CA PHE A 243 9.78 -0.32 3.23
C PHE A 243 11.16 0.12 2.70
N LEU A 244 11.35 1.42 2.45
CA LEU A 244 12.66 1.97 2.10
C LEU A 244 13.64 1.87 3.27
N ALA A 245 13.19 2.21 4.48
CA ALA A 245 14.02 2.08 5.67
C ALA A 245 14.42 0.62 5.91
N LYS A 246 13.46 -0.32 5.83
CA LYS A 246 13.75 -1.76 5.93
C LYS A 246 14.65 -2.29 4.79
N PHE A 247 14.63 -1.66 3.62
CA PHE A 247 15.56 -2.00 2.55
C PHE A 247 17.02 -1.67 2.89
N PHE A 248 17.28 -0.58 3.63
CA PHE A 248 18.64 -0.23 4.06
C PHE A 248 19.02 -0.85 5.41
N GLU A 249 18.11 -0.81 6.39
CA GLU A 249 18.33 -1.21 7.77
C GLU A 249 17.21 -2.17 8.24
N GLU A 250 17.49 -3.47 8.23
CA GLU A 250 16.48 -4.51 8.47
C GLU A 250 16.10 -4.65 9.95
N ASP A 251 17.05 -4.43 10.84
CA ASP A 251 16.91 -4.65 12.28
C ASP A 251 16.30 -3.44 13.01
N VAL A 252 16.00 -2.36 12.29
CA VAL A 252 15.48 -1.12 12.90
C VAL A 252 13.98 -1.22 13.12
N ASN A 253 13.54 -0.86 14.32
CA ASN A 253 12.14 -0.58 14.61
C ASN A 253 11.75 0.75 13.98
N VAL A 254 11.43 0.73 12.69
CA VAL A 254 11.12 1.93 11.90
C VAL A 254 9.86 2.64 12.42
N LEU A 255 8.91 1.90 13.00
CA LEU A 255 7.66 2.47 13.50
C LEU A 255 7.76 3.08 14.91
N ASP A 256 8.82 2.79 15.68
CA ASP A 256 9.04 3.41 16.98
C ASP A 256 9.90 4.67 16.79
N PRO A 257 9.57 5.83 17.38
CA PRO A 257 10.47 6.97 17.37
C PRO A 257 11.80 6.57 18.02
N PRO A 258 12.94 7.15 17.60
CA PRO A 258 14.23 6.84 18.19
C PRO A 258 14.12 7.06 19.70
N SER A 259 14.18 5.98 20.46
CA SER A 259 14.35 6.08 21.90
C SER A 259 15.60 6.91 22.10
N ARG A 260 15.51 7.96 22.93
CA ARG A 260 16.71 8.60 23.48
C ARG A 260 17.55 7.46 24.04
N LYS A 261 18.60 7.07 23.33
CA LYS A 261 19.76 6.46 23.96
C LYS A 261 20.22 7.52 24.95
N LEU A 262 19.76 7.39 26.19
CA LEU A 262 20.40 8.01 27.33
C LEU A 262 21.85 7.56 27.22
N ARG A 263 22.69 8.52 26.84
CA ARG A 263 24.13 8.46 26.90
C ARG A 263 24.46 8.16 28.36
N SER A 264 24.66 6.89 28.67
CA SER A 264 25.41 6.46 29.84
C SER A 264 26.88 6.46 29.41
N ASP A 265 27.49 7.63 29.51
CA ASP A 265 28.92 7.73 29.79
C ASP A 265 29.15 7.33 31.26
#